data_AF-A0A7S1PPM1-F1
#
_entry.id   AF-A0A7S1PPM1-F1
#
_cell.length_a   1.000
_cell.length_b   1.000
_cell.length_c   1.000
_cell.angle_alpha   90.00
_cell.angle_beta   90.00
_cell.angle_gamma   90.00
#
_symmetry.space_group_name_H-M   'P 1'
#
loop_
_entity.id
_entity.type
_entity.pdbx_description
1 polymer ?
#
loop_
_entity_poly.entity_id
_entity_poly.type
_entity_poly.pdbx_seq_one_letter_code
_entity_poly.pdbx_strand_id
1 'polypeptide(L)'
;SRGPGPPAPPPQRPIGGLPSALIDREMFEARNQRPAAAVILEALDQCGLTADGACHRQELFQDITGNVGSPQPTAMNSLNPGMRKALVHWISGSQLSVSDANNLYAVGNYSYFGESAHVIDGPSVVDPTSGITVPAWAARLWGVDAYVQLYYAKQRWDGANVFW
;
A
#
# COMPACT_ATOMS: atom_id res chain seq x y z
N SER A 1 -24.11 35.74 21.84
CA SER A 1 -22.71 35.28 21.70
C SER A 1 -22.75 33.85 21.18
N ARG A 2 -22.04 33.54 20.09
CA ARG A 2 -21.83 32.13 19.71
C ARG A 2 -20.79 31.57 20.67
N GLY A 3 -21.12 30.48 21.36
CA GLY A 3 -20.19 29.82 22.28
C GLY A 3 -18.92 29.35 21.55
N PRO A 4 -17.86 29.00 22.29
CA PRO A 4 -16.66 28.45 21.69
C PRO A 4 -17.04 27.21 20.86
N GLY A 5 -16.62 27.19 19.59
CA GLY A 5 -16.79 26.04 18.73
C GLY A 5 -16.08 24.82 19.31
N PRO A 6 -16.47 23.60 18.89
CA PRO A 6 -15.77 22.39 19.31
C PRO A 6 -14.26 22.51 19.01
N PRO A 7 -13.40 21.93 19.86
CA PRO A 7 -11.97 21.94 19.63
C PRO A 7 -11.65 21.27 18.29
N ALA A 8 -10.71 21.85 17.55
CA ALA A 8 -10.24 21.26 16.30
C ALA A 8 -9.68 19.86 16.57
N PRO A 9 -9.92 18.87 15.68
CA PRO A 9 -9.33 17.56 15.82
C PRO A 9 -7.79 17.65 15.81
N PRO A 10 -7.11 16.71 16.49
CA PRO A 10 -5.65 16.69 16.52
C PRO A 10 -5.09 16.52 15.09
N PRO A 11 -3.95 17.17 14.78
CA PRO A 11 -3.32 17.03 13.47
C PRO A 11 -2.95 15.56 13.24
N GLN A 12 -3.40 15.00 12.11
CA GLN A 12 -3.04 13.65 11.72
C GLN A 12 -1.59 13.59 11.25
N ARG A 13 -0.89 12.50 11.61
CA ARG A 13 0.47 12.26 11.16
C ARG A 13 0.46 11.99 9.64
N PRO A 14 1.26 12.71 8.83
CA PRO A 14 1.40 12.40 7.41
C PRO A 14 2.19 11.11 7.23
N ILE A 15 1.82 10.30 6.24
CA ILE A 15 2.51 9.03 5.95
C ILE A 15 3.75 9.19 5.05
N GLY A 16 3.89 10.34 4.39
CA GLY A 16 4.98 10.63 3.46
C GLY A 16 5.01 9.72 2.23
N GLY A 17 5.96 9.98 1.31
CA GLY A 17 6.14 9.18 0.11
C GLY A 17 4.98 9.28 -0.89
N LEU A 18 4.79 8.21 -1.67
CA LEU A 18 3.71 8.05 -2.65
C LEU A 18 2.87 6.83 -2.26
N PRO A 19 1.82 7.00 -1.44
CA PRO A 19 0.98 5.89 -1.02
C PRO A 19 0.36 5.20 -2.24
N SER A 20 0.52 3.88 -2.32
CA SER A 20 0.01 3.10 -3.45
C SER A 20 -0.67 1.80 -3.03
N ALA A 21 -1.51 1.25 -3.91
CA ALA A 21 -2.09 -0.07 -3.77
C ALA A 21 -2.06 -0.80 -5.12
N LEU A 22 -1.71 -2.09 -5.08
CA LEU A 22 -1.82 -3.03 -6.18
C LEU A 22 -3.18 -3.74 -6.06
N ILE A 23 -4.09 -3.42 -6.97
CA ILE A 23 -5.49 -3.87 -6.96
C ILE A 23 -5.62 -5.03 -7.94
N ASP A 24 -5.97 -6.20 -7.42
CA ASP A 24 -6.24 -7.37 -8.26
C ASP A 24 -7.65 -7.39 -8.84
N ARG A 25 -7.84 -8.33 -9.76
CA ARG A 25 -9.10 -8.50 -10.47
C ARG A 25 -10.26 -8.78 -9.51
N GLU A 26 -10.03 -9.57 -8.47
CA GLU A 26 -11.08 -9.91 -7.50
C GLU A 26 -11.52 -8.66 -6.74
N MET A 27 -10.59 -7.84 -6.27
CA MET A 27 -10.88 -6.58 -5.57
C MET A 27 -11.55 -5.54 -6.48
N PHE A 28 -11.22 -5.53 -7.76
CA PHE A 28 -11.87 -4.67 -8.74
C PHE A 28 -13.29 -5.15 -9.08
N GLU A 29 -13.49 -6.46 -9.19
CA GLU A 29 -14.75 -7.10 -9.59
C GLU A 29 -15.66 -7.48 -8.42
N ALA A 30 -15.26 -7.27 -7.16
CA ALA A 30 -16.01 -7.66 -5.97
C ALA A 30 -17.40 -6.99 -5.92
N ARG A 31 -18.39 -7.63 -6.57
CA ARG A 31 -19.76 -7.14 -6.74
C ARG A 31 -20.58 -7.08 -5.44
N ASN A 32 -20.11 -7.70 -4.36
CA ASN A 32 -20.83 -7.86 -3.08
C ASN A 32 -20.10 -7.26 -1.86
N GLN A 33 -18.96 -6.62 -2.05
CA GLN A 33 -18.22 -5.84 -1.04
C GLN A 33 -17.89 -4.47 -1.65
N ARG A 34 -17.49 -3.46 -0.86
CA ARG A 34 -17.16 -2.12 -1.38
C ARG A 34 -16.10 -2.24 -2.47
N PRO A 35 -16.46 -2.12 -3.77
CA PRO A 35 -15.53 -2.44 -4.85
C PRO A 35 -14.42 -1.40 -4.90
N ALA A 36 -13.24 -1.77 -5.41
CA ALA A 36 -12.13 -0.82 -5.52
C ALA A 36 -12.53 0.48 -6.26
N ALA A 37 -13.40 0.37 -7.27
CA ALA A 37 -13.96 1.52 -7.99
C ALA A 37 -14.71 2.50 -7.08
N ALA A 38 -15.46 2.02 -6.07
CA ALA A 38 -16.15 2.90 -5.12
C ALA A 38 -15.15 3.67 -4.26
N VAL A 39 -14.09 3.01 -3.77
CA VAL A 39 -13.04 3.66 -2.97
C VAL A 39 -12.30 4.71 -3.79
N ILE A 40 -12.01 4.42 -5.07
CA ILE A 40 -11.38 5.37 -5.98
C ILE A 40 -12.29 6.58 -6.22
N LEU A 41 -13.58 6.36 -6.49
CA LEU A 41 -14.54 7.45 -6.70
C LEU A 41 -14.70 8.32 -5.45
N GLU A 42 -14.80 7.70 -4.28
CA GLU A 42 -14.85 8.43 -3.00
C GLU A 42 -13.57 9.25 -2.77
N ALA A 43 -12.39 8.72 -3.13
CA ALA A 43 -11.14 9.46 -3.03
C ALA A 43 -11.09 10.67 -3.99
N LEU A 44 -11.74 10.58 -5.16
CA LEU A 44 -11.89 11.70 -6.10
C LEU A 44 -12.89 12.75 -5.58
N ASP A 45 -13.97 12.30 -4.93
CA ASP A 45 -15.02 13.17 -4.35
C ASP A 45 -14.53 13.95 -3.11
N GLN A 46 -13.40 13.55 -2.51
CA GLN A 46 -12.80 14.24 -1.35
C GLN A 46 -12.09 15.56 -1.70
N CYS A 47 -12.03 15.94 -2.98
CA CYS A 47 -11.42 17.20 -3.44
C CYS A 47 -12.02 18.42 -2.72
N GLY A 48 -11.20 19.11 -1.94
CA GLY A 48 -11.60 20.29 -1.16
C GLY A 48 -12.37 19.96 0.12
N LEU A 49 -12.60 18.68 0.43
CA LEU A 49 -13.26 18.21 1.66
C LEU A 49 -12.28 17.69 2.71
N THR A 50 -11.03 17.45 2.34
CA THR A 50 -9.96 17.03 3.25
C THR A 50 -9.59 18.13 4.24
N ALA A 51 -8.94 17.76 5.35
CA ALA A 51 -8.59 18.70 6.42
C ALA A 51 -7.65 19.83 5.95
N ASP A 52 -6.91 19.62 4.87
CA ASP A 52 -6.04 20.61 4.22
C ASP A 52 -6.74 21.37 3.08
N GLY A 53 -8.00 21.05 2.76
CA GLY A 53 -8.78 21.65 1.68
C GLY A 53 -8.20 21.38 0.29
N ALA A 54 -7.30 20.41 0.16
CA ALA A 54 -6.62 20.10 -1.09
C ALA A 54 -7.43 19.14 -1.97
N CYS A 55 -7.10 19.13 -3.26
CA CYS A 55 -7.52 18.07 -4.17
C CYS A 55 -6.34 17.16 -4.42
N HIS A 56 -6.50 15.89 -4.07
CA HIS A 56 -5.43 14.92 -4.20
C HIS A 56 -5.43 14.27 -5.58
N ARG A 57 -4.27 14.28 -6.24
CA ARG A 57 -4.09 13.59 -7.52
C ARG A 57 -4.22 12.09 -7.32
N GLN A 58 -5.04 11.43 -8.12
CA GLN A 58 -5.14 9.98 -8.18
C GLN A 58 -4.58 9.50 -9.52
N GLU A 59 -3.66 8.55 -9.50
CA GLU A 59 -3.04 7.98 -10.70
C GLU A 59 -3.29 6.48 -10.75
N LEU A 60 -3.77 6.00 -11.90
CA LEU A 60 -4.14 4.61 -12.10
C LEU A 60 -3.34 4.08 -13.30
N PHE A 61 -2.39 3.20 -13.03
CA PHE A 61 -1.55 2.57 -14.04
C PHE A 61 -1.96 1.12 -14.28
N GLN A 62 -1.77 0.65 -15.52
CA GLN A 62 -1.94 -0.75 -15.93
C GLN A 62 -0.61 -1.34 -16.43
N ASP A 63 0.51 -0.79 -15.94
CA ASP A 63 1.88 -1.16 -16.29
C ASP A 63 2.42 -2.37 -15.49
N ILE A 64 1.55 -3.01 -14.73
CA ILE A 64 1.84 -4.20 -13.92
C ILE A 64 1.41 -5.49 -14.61
N THR A 65 2.09 -6.59 -14.31
CA THR A 65 2.03 -7.82 -15.12
C THR A 65 0.84 -8.73 -14.81
N GLY A 66 -0.11 -8.31 -13.96
CA GLY A 66 -1.26 -9.13 -13.58
C GLY A 66 -2.39 -9.22 -14.60
N ASN A 67 -2.22 -8.67 -15.81
CA ASN A 67 -3.22 -8.76 -16.85
C ASN A 67 -3.26 -10.16 -17.51
N VAL A 68 -4.42 -10.51 -18.09
CA VAL A 68 -4.61 -11.82 -18.72
C VAL A 68 -3.67 -11.96 -19.91
N GLY A 69 -2.87 -13.04 -19.91
CA GLY A 69 -1.90 -13.31 -20.97
C GLY A 69 -0.56 -12.60 -20.82
N SER A 70 -0.37 -11.79 -19.77
CA SER A 70 0.94 -11.22 -19.46
C SER A 70 1.94 -12.32 -19.06
N PRO A 71 3.14 -12.38 -19.67
CA PRO A 71 4.14 -13.35 -19.30
C PRO A 71 4.53 -13.23 -17.83
N GLN A 72 4.50 -14.36 -17.12
CA GLN A 72 4.91 -14.44 -15.73
C GLN A 72 6.25 -15.17 -15.63
N PRO A 73 7.23 -14.64 -14.87
CA PRO A 73 8.48 -15.35 -14.67
C PRO A 73 8.20 -16.66 -13.93
N THR A 74 8.73 -17.75 -14.50
CA THR A 74 8.60 -19.12 -13.97
C THR A 74 9.48 -19.37 -12.76
N ALA A 75 10.61 -18.68 -12.68
CA ALA A 75 11.47 -18.69 -11.51
C ALA A 75 10.91 -17.77 -10.42
N MET A 76 11.01 -18.24 -9.18
CA MET A 76 10.72 -17.42 -8.01
C MET A 76 11.71 -16.26 -7.95
N ASN A 77 11.21 -15.05 -7.68
CA ASN A 77 12.01 -13.84 -7.52
C ASN A 77 11.45 -13.03 -6.34
N SER A 78 12.11 -11.92 -6.00
CA SER A 78 11.73 -11.04 -4.90
C SER A 78 10.57 -10.09 -5.20
N LEU A 79 9.94 -10.19 -6.37
CA LEU A 79 8.77 -9.36 -6.67
C LEU A 79 7.59 -9.83 -5.81
N ASN A 80 6.88 -8.87 -5.21
CA ASN A 80 5.72 -9.21 -4.42
C ASN A 80 4.63 -9.91 -5.28
N PRO A 81 3.79 -10.76 -4.68
CA PRO A 81 2.71 -11.45 -5.40
C PRO A 81 1.70 -10.50 -6.05
N GLY A 82 1.50 -9.31 -5.48
CA GLY A 82 0.63 -8.28 -6.03
C GLY A 82 1.01 -7.87 -7.45
N MET A 83 2.30 -7.70 -7.75
CA MET A 83 2.77 -7.31 -9.09
C MET A 83 2.36 -8.30 -10.19
N ARG A 84 2.09 -9.56 -9.82
CA ARG A 84 1.72 -10.66 -10.72
C ARG A 84 0.22 -10.84 -10.90
N LYS A 85 -0.59 -10.24 -10.03
CA LYS A 85 -2.05 -10.42 -9.99
C LYS A 85 -2.82 -9.13 -10.16
N ALA A 86 -2.19 -8.00 -9.84
CA ALA A 86 -2.85 -6.73 -9.88
C ALA A 86 -3.13 -6.30 -11.33
N LEU A 87 -4.35 -5.80 -11.53
CA LEU A 87 -4.84 -5.23 -12.77
C LEU A 87 -4.52 -3.73 -12.83
N VAL A 88 -4.58 -3.07 -11.68
CA VAL A 88 -4.36 -1.64 -11.54
C VAL A 88 -3.36 -1.36 -10.42
N HIS A 89 -2.39 -0.49 -10.70
CA HIS A 89 -1.58 0.16 -9.70
C HIS A 89 -2.16 1.55 -9.43
N TRP A 90 -2.69 1.75 -8.23
CA TRP A 90 -3.26 3.03 -7.81
C TRP A 90 -2.27 3.78 -6.92
N ILE A 91 -1.90 5.00 -7.29
CA ILE A 91 -1.10 5.93 -6.50
C ILE A 91 -1.95 7.14 -6.11
N SER A 92 -1.86 7.54 -4.84
CA SER A 92 -2.32 8.87 -4.39
C SER A 92 -1.15 9.84 -4.39
N GLY A 93 -1.13 10.79 -5.32
CA GLY A 93 -0.07 11.77 -5.52
C GLY A 93 -0.10 12.92 -4.51
N SER A 94 -0.43 12.65 -3.24
CA SER A 94 -0.55 13.65 -2.20
C SER A 94 -0.20 13.09 -0.83
N GLN A 95 0.14 13.97 0.12
CA GLN A 95 0.31 13.55 1.50
C GLN A 95 -1.03 13.13 2.08
N LEU A 96 -1.21 11.82 2.23
CA LEU A 96 -2.39 11.28 2.92
C LEU A 96 -2.18 11.29 4.44
N SER A 97 -3.29 11.48 5.14
CA SER A 97 -3.39 11.11 6.54
C SER A 97 -3.33 9.58 6.69
N VAL A 98 -3.06 9.08 7.91
CA VAL A 98 -3.08 7.64 8.17
C VAL A 98 -4.46 7.04 7.86
N SER A 99 -5.55 7.74 8.19
CA SER A 99 -6.90 7.24 7.90
C SER A 99 -7.17 7.11 6.40
N ASP A 100 -6.72 8.07 5.60
CA ASP A 100 -6.92 8.03 4.15
C ASP A 100 -6.03 6.97 3.50
N ALA A 101 -4.81 6.78 4.03
CA ALA A 101 -3.94 5.67 3.66
C ALA A 101 -4.63 4.32 3.87
N ASN A 102 -5.29 4.13 5.01
CA ASN A 102 -5.96 2.88 5.33
C ASN A 102 -7.13 2.59 4.37
N ASN A 103 -7.83 3.64 3.92
CA ASN A 103 -8.86 3.49 2.89
C ASN A 103 -8.26 3.02 1.56
N LEU A 104 -7.15 3.64 1.12
CA LEU A 104 -6.38 3.19 -0.04
C LEU A 104 -5.91 1.74 0.15
N TYR A 105 -5.46 1.37 1.35
CA TYR A 105 -4.91 0.05 1.60
C TYR A 105 -5.96 -1.05 1.72
N ALA A 106 -7.23 -0.70 1.89
CA ALA A 106 -8.33 -1.65 1.92
C ALA A 106 -8.61 -2.30 0.55
N VAL A 107 -8.15 -1.72 -0.56
CA VAL A 107 -8.42 -2.24 -1.91
C VAL A 107 -7.36 -3.21 -2.44
N GLY A 108 -6.33 -3.50 -1.66
CA GLY A 108 -5.29 -4.44 -2.05
C GLY A 108 -4.25 -4.68 -0.95
N ASN A 109 -3.68 -5.88 -0.92
CA ASN A 109 -2.74 -6.25 0.15
C ASN A 109 -1.30 -5.79 -0.09
N TYR A 110 -0.98 -5.27 -1.27
CA TYR A 110 0.39 -4.96 -1.68
C TYR A 110 0.53 -3.52 -2.21
N SER A 111 1.75 -2.99 -2.11
CA SER A 111 2.20 -1.74 -2.77
C SER A 111 3.36 -2.03 -3.70
N TYR A 112 3.61 -1.11 -4.64
CA TYR A 112 4.89 -1.08 -5.33
C TYR A 112 5.96 -0.39 -4.47
N PHE A 113 7.11 -1.04 -4.26
CA PHE A 113 8.20 -0.51 -3.41
C PHE A 113 8.66 0.89 -3.83
N GLY A 114 8.87 1.11 -5.14
CA GLY A 114 9.41 2.37 -5.68
C GLY A 114 8.48 3.57 -5.51
N GLU A 115 7.18 3.32 -5.32
CA GLU A 115 6.15 4.33 -5.15
C GLU A 115 5.29 3.92 -3.97
N SER A 116 5.85 4.00 -2.76
CA SER A 116 5.17 3.62 -1.52
C SER A 116 5.23 4.73 -0.47
N ALA A 117 4.39 4.62 0.56
CA ALA A 117 4.44 5.51 1.70
C ALA A 117 5.68 5.23 2.57
N HIS A 118 6.25 6.26 3.19
CA HIS A 118 7.35 6.07 4.15
C HIS A 118 6.89 5.36 5.43
N VAL A 119 5.60 5.50 5.75
CA VAL A 119 4.96 4.93 6.92
C VAL A 119 3.81 4.04 6.47
N ILE A 120 3.91 2.76 6.81
CA ILE A 120 2.84 1.79 6.65
C ILE A 120 2.66 1.10 8.01
N ASP A 121 1.63 1.52 8.74
CA ASP A 121 1.30 0.97 10.06
C ASP A 121 0.49 -0.34 9.90
N GLY A 122 0.57 -1.20 10.91
CA GLY A 122 -0.20 -2.44 10.95
C GLY A 122 0.45 -3.49 11.85
N PRO A 123 -0.24 -4.60 12.11
CA PRO A 123 0.35 -5.70 12.85
C PRO A 123 1.46 -6.36 12.03
N SER A 124 2.60 -6.63 12.68
CA SER A 124 3.61 -7.51 12.11
C SER A 124 3.08 -8.94 11.99
N VAL A 125 3.56 -9.68 11.00
CA VAL A 125 3.22 -11.09 10.78
C VAL A 125 4.42 -11.95 11.16
N VAL A 126 4.21 -12.99 11.96
CA VAL A 126 5.26 -13.98 12.24
C VAL A 126 5.17 -15.07 11.18
N ASP A 127 6.25 -15.26 10.41
CA ASP A 127 6.35 -16.40 9.51
C ASP A 127 6.45 -17.70 10.33
N PRO A 128 5.50 -18.64 10.20
CA PRO A 128 5.46 -19.84 11.04
C PRO A 128 6.63 -20.79 10.78
N THR A 129 7.29 -20.69 9.62
CA THR A 129 8.37 -21.60 9.24
C THR A 129 9.72 -21.14 9.79
N SER A 130 10.05 -19.86 9.65
CA SER A 130 11.32 -19.28 10.08
C SER A 130 11.28 -18.65 11.48
N GLY A 131 10.08 -18.35 12.00
CA GLY A 131 9.89 -17.58 13.24
C GLY A 131 10.23 -16.10 13.10
N ILE A 132 10.53 -15.61 11.90
CA ILE A 132 10.87 -14.21 11.65
C ILE A 132 9.60 -13.35 11.80
N THR A 133 9.72 -12.26 12.55
CA THR A 133 8.69 -11.22 12.60
C THR A 133 8.86 -10.29 11.41
N VAL A 134 7.89 -10.30 10.51
CA VAL A 134 7.81 -9.47 9.31
C VAL A 134 7.00 -8.21 9.63
N PRO A 135 7.61 -7.00 9.58
CA PRO A 135 6.89 -5.75 9.78
C PRO A 135 5.76 -5.57 8.76
N ALA A 136 4.70 -4.85 9.15
CA ALA A 136 3.55 -4.60 8.25
C ALA A 136 3.95 -3.96 6.92
N TRP A 137 4.84 -2.96 6.95
CA TRP A 137 5.39 -2.35 5.74
C TRP A 137 6.07 -3.39 4.85
N ALA A 138 6.88 -4.27 5.42
CA ALA A 138 7.63 -5.27 4.69
C ALA A 138 6.69 -6.31 4.05
N ALA A 139 5.69 -6.78 4.81
CA ALA A 139 4.65 -7.65 4.29
C ALA A 139 3.89 -7.00 3.13
N ARG A 140 3.62 -5.70 3.18
CA ARG A 140 2.94 -4.96 2.11
C ARG A 140 3.81 -4.75 0.86
N LEU A 141 5.10 -4.48 1.03
CA LEU A 141 6.01 -4.20 -0.10
C LEU A 141 6.50 -5.48 -0.79
N TRP A 142 6.74 -6.54 -0.02
CA TRP A 142 7.41 -7.75 -0.50
C TRP A 142 6.55 -9.01 -0.37
N GLY A 143 5.62 -9.06 0.58
CA GLY A 143 5.00 -10.29 1.04
C GLY A 143 5.89 -11.01 2.06
N VAL A 144 5.27 -11.88 2.87
CA VAL A 144 5.95 -12.58 3.98
C VAL A 144 7.10 -13.46 3.47
N ASP A 145 6.81 -14.37 2.54
CA ASP A 145 7.78 -15.36 2.06
C ASP A 145 9.00 -14.73 1.38
N ALA A 146 8.76 -13.75 0.51
CA ALA A 146 9.83 -13.04 -0.18
C ALA A 146 10.65 -12.18 0.79
N TYR A 147 10.01 -11.53 1.76
CA TYR A 147 10.73 -10.78 2.78
C TYR A 147 11.64 -11.66 3.63
N VAL A 148 11.18 -12.85 4.04
CA VAL A 148 12.00 -13.81 4.78
C VAL A 148 13.25 -14.20 4.00
N GLN A 149 13.13 -14.45 2.70
CA GLN A 149 14.28 -14.74 1.84
C GLN A 149 15.23 -13.54 1.71
N LEU A 150 14.69 -12.34 1.52
CA LEU A 150 15.47 -11.10 1.47
C LEU A 150 16.19 -10.84 2.80
N TYR A 151 15.55 -11.12 3.92
CA TYR A 151 16.15 -11.03 5.25
C TYR A 151 17.36 -11.94 5.39
N TYR A 152 17.24 -13.22 5.01
CA TYR A 152 18.38 -14.14 5.06
C TYR A 152 19.50 -13.74 4.09
N ALA A 153 19.16 -13.23 2.90
CA ALA A 153 20.14 -12.68 1.98
C ALA A 153 20.88 -11.48 2.58
N LYS A 154 20.15 -10.55 3.19
CA LYS A 154 20.70 -9.39 3.90
C LYS A 154 21.64 -9.81 5.03
N GLN A 155 21.24 -10.74 5.88
CA GLN A 155 22.09 -11.26 6.97
C GLN A 155 23.35 -11.94 6.44
N ARG A 156 23.23 -12.70 5.34
CA ARG A 156 24.37 -13.40 4.72
C ARG A 156 25.40 -12.43 4.14
N TRP A 157 24.95 -11.39 3.45
CA TRP A 157 25.82 -10.54 2.63
C TRP A 157 26.15 -9.19 3.29
N ASP A 158 25.34 -8.72 4.22
CA ASP A 158 25.56 -7.47 4.97
C ASP A 158 24.99 -7.57 6.40
N GLY A 159 25.45 -8.59 7.14
CA GLY A 159 25.08 -8.80 8.55
C GLY A 159 25.60 -7.71 9.50
N ALA A 160 26.60 -6.93 9.08
CA ALA A 160 27.05 -5.73 9.80
C ALA A 160 26.13 -4.51 9.56
N ASN A 161 25.16 -4.65 8.65
CA ASN A 161 24.20 -3.63 8.27
C ASN A 161 24.87 -2.30 7.84
N VAL A 162 25.89 -2.39 6.99
CA VAL A 162 26.57 -1.22 6.42
C VAL A 162 25.61 -0.42 5.53
N PHE A 163 24.72 -1.11 4.81
CA PHE A 163 23.68 -0.50 3.99
C PHE A 163 22.34 -0.55 4.72
N TRP A 164 21.98 0.50 5.45
CA TRP A 164 20.65 0.58 6.06
C TRP A 164 19.58 0.61 4.97
#